data_AF-A0A1Y6K4G9-F1
#
_entry.id   AF-A0A1Y6K4G9-F1
#
_cell.length_a   1.000
_cell.length_b   1.000
_cell.length_c   1.000
_cell.angle_alpha   90.00
_cell.angle_beta   90.00
_cell.angle_gamma   90.00
#
_symmetry.space_group_name_H-M   'P 1'
#
loop_
_entity.id
_entity.type
_entity.pdbx_description
1 polymer ?
#
loop_
_entity_poly.entity_id
_entity_poly.type
_entity_poly.pdbx_seq_one_letter_code
_entity_poly.pdbx_strand_id
1 'polypeptide(L)' 'MSQIGEVERKTQNRIVRLFQESLGHDYVGYWCDRADNINIEETYVAWQNS' A
#
# COMPACT_ATOMS: atom_id res chain seq x y z
N MET A 1 12.65 -19.22 1.62
CA MET A 1 12.26 -18.33 0.50
C MET A 1 13.08 -17.07 0.64
N SER A 2 14.01 -16.86 -0.31
CA SER A 2 14.94 -15.72 -0.50
C SER A 2 15.15 -14.72 0.65
N GLN A 3 16.39 -14.63 1.17
CA GLN A 3 16.87 -13.57 2.07
C GLN A 3 16.81 -12.14 1.47
N ILE A 4 16.53 -12.02 0.16
CA ILE A 4 16.45 -10.74 -0.55
C ILE A 4 15.09 -10.10 -0.23
N GLY A 5 15.08 -8.88 0.32
CA GLY A 5 13.87 -8.12 0.62
C GLY A 5 13.48 -8.05 2.09
N GLU A 6 14.15 -8.78 2.99
CA GLU A 6 13.79 -8.80 4.42
C GLU A 6 14.10 -7.47 5.11
N VAL A 7 15.21 -6.83 4.74
CA VAL A 7 15.63 -5.52 5.28
C VAL A 7 14.70 -4.42 4.78
N GLU A 8 14.34 -4.48 3.50
CA GLU A 8 13.39 -3.57 2.85
C GLU A 8 12.01 -3.70 3.49
N ARG A 9 11.53 -4.92 3.74
CA ARG A 9 10.25 -5.19 4.40
C ARG A 9 10.23 -4.75 5.86
N LYS A 10 11.33 -4.94 6.60
CA LYS A 10 11.49 -4.38 7.96
C LYS A 10 11.41 -2.85 7.95
N THR A 11 12.01 -2.22 6.94
CA THR A 11 11.98 -0.76 6.78
C THR A 11 10.57 -0.27 6.43
N GLN A 12 9.90 -0.92 5.47
CA GLN A 12 8.51 -0.61 5.11
C GLN A 12 7.58 -0.72 6.32
N ASN A 13 7.70 -1.76 7.14
CA ASN A 13 6.88 -1.92 8.34
C ASN A 13 7.08 -0.80 9.37
N ARG A 14 8.31 -0.30 9.53
CA ARG A 14 8.61 0.82 10.44
C ARG A 14 7.99 2.12 9.93
N ILE A 15 8.06 2.35 8.63
CA ILE A 15 7.47 3.53 7.99
C ILE A 15 5.95 3.48 8.13
N VAL A 16 5.31 2.35 7.84
CA VAL A 16 3.86 2.18 8.00
C VAL A 16 3.41 2.49 9.43
N ARG A 17 4.13 1.97 10.45
CA ARG A 17 3.82 2.26 11.86
C ARG A 17 3.98 3.74 12.20
N LEU A 18 5.00 4.42 11.68
CA LEU A 18 5.17 5.86 11.87
C LEU A 18 3.95 6.64 11.35
N PHE A 19 3.48 6.32 10.13
CA PHE A 19 2.32 6.98 9.54
C PHE A 19 1.02 6.66 10.28
N GLN A 20 0.84 5.43 10.76
CA GLN A 20 -0.33 5.05 11.56
C GLN A 20 -0.31 5.71 12.95
N GLU A 21 0.75 5.50 13.71
CA GLU A 21 0.80 5.81 15.14
C GLU A 21 1.13 7.28 15.41
N SER A 22 1.97 7.91 14.58
CA SER A 22 2.42 9.28 14.81
C SER A 22 1.64 10.33 14.03
N LEU A 23 1.05 9.96 12.89
CA LEU A 23 0.31 10.87 12.02
C LEU A 23 -1.19 10.53 11.91
N GLY A 24 -1.62 9.41 12.51
CA GLY A 24 -3.03 9.03 12.56
C GLY A 24 -3.62 8.59 11.21
N HIS A 25 -2.78 8.16 10.26
CA HIS A 25 -3.27 7.70 8.97
C HIS A 25 -3.78 6.26 9.04
N ASP A 26 -4.92 6.02 8.40
CA ASP A 26 -5.47 4.67 8.26
C ASP A 26 -4.59 3.81 7.34
N TYR A 27 -4.28 2.60 7.82
CA TYR A 27 -3.56 1.63 7.02
C TYR A 27 -4.51 0.74 6.24
N VAL A 28 -4.52 0.94 4.93
CA VAL A 28 -5.40 0.26 3.98
C VAL A 28 -4.87 -1.12 3.53
N GLY A 29 -3.83 -1.66 4.19
CA GLY A 29 -3.27 -2.98 3.91
C GLY A 29 -2.13 -2.99 2.89
N TYR A 30 -1.48 -4.14 2.76
CA TYR A 30 -0.37 -4.37 1.84
C TYR A 30 -0.90 -4.66 0.44
N TRP A 31 -0.53 -3.81 -0.53
CA TRP A 31 -1.05 -3.91 -1.90
C TRP A 31 -0.70 -5.21 -2.62
N CYS A 32 0.42 -5.87 -2.28
CA CYS A 32 0.80 -7.12 -2.95
C CYS A 32 -0.06 -8.33 -2.55
N ASP A 33 -0.80 -8.26 -1.44
CA ASP A 33 -1.70 -9.34 -0.98
C ASP A 33 -3.16 -9.10 -1.40
N ARG A 34 -3.46 -7.99 -2.08
CA ARG A 34 -4.79 -7.76 -2.66
C ARG A 34 -4.94 -8.64 -3.90
N ALA A 35 -5.99 -9.46 -3.92
CA ALA A 35 -6.31 -10.34 -5.04
C ALA A 35 -6.56 -9.57 -6.35
N ASP A 36 -7.00 -8.32 -6.25
CA ASP A 36 -7.19 -7.38 -7.36
C ASP A 36 -6.01 -6.40 -7.48
N ASN A 37 -4.79 -6.93 -7.62
CA ASN A 37 -3.60 -6.13 -7.91
C ASN A 37 -3.62 -5.63 -9.37
N ILE A 38 -4.63 -4.82 -9.70
CA ILE A 38 -4.74 -4.06 -10.93
C ILE A 38 -4.33 -2.61 -10.64
N ASN A 39 -3.51 -2.04 -11.51
CA ASN A 39 -2.84 -0.75 -11.32
C ASN A 39 -3.80 0.47 -11.36
N ILE A 40 -5.11 0.26 -11.44
CA ILE A 40 -6.13 1.28 -11.71
C ILE A 40 -7.37 0.99 -10.87
N GLU A 41 -7.73 1.92 -9.99
CA GLU A 41 -9.06 1.96 -9.37
C GLU A 41 -10.01 2.67 -10.34
N GLU A 42 -10.95 1.93 -10.95
CA GLU A 42 -11.90 2.45 -11.96
C GLU A 42 -12.72 3.65 -11.48
N THR A 43 -12.89 3.81 -10.16
CA THR A 43 -13.59 4.94 -9.55
C THR A 43 -12.99 6.30 -9.91
N TYR A 44 -11.69 6.38 -10.22
CA TYR A 44 -11.04 7.62 -10.66
C TYR A 44 -11.25 7.96 -12.15
N VAL A 45 -11.78 7.02 -12.96
CA VAL A 45 -11.96 7.18 -14.41
C VAL A 45 -13.34 7.75 -14.78
N ALA A 46 -14.18 8.10 -13.79
CA ALA A 46 -15.53 8.60 -14.02
C ALA A 46 -15.63 10.10 -14.43
N TRP A 47 -14.53 10.78 -14.74
CA TRP A 47 -14.51 12.19 -15.20
C TRP A 47 -14.10 12.37 -16.67
N GLN A 48 -14.50 11.45 -17.55
CA GLN A 48 -14.26 11.61 -19.00
C GLN A 48 -15.53 11.47 -19.87
N ASN A 49 -16.71 11.80 -19.33
CA ASN A 49 -17.90 12.00 -20.17
C ASN A 49 -18.75 13.19 -19.63
N SER A 50 -18.28 14.41 -19.86
CA SER A 50 -19.12 15.61 -19.94
C SER A 50 -18.60 16.55 -21.01
#